data_AF-A0AAN6ZRA5-F1
#
_entry.id   AF-A0AAN6ZRA5-F1
#
_cell.length_a   1.000
_cell.length_b   1.000
_cell.length_c   1.000
_cell.angle_alpha   90.00
_cell.angle_beta   90.00
_cell.angle_gamma   90.00
#
_symmetry.space_group_name_H-M   'P 1'
#
loop_
_entity.id
_entity.type
_entity.pdbx_description
1 polymer ?
#
loop_
_entity_poly.entity_id
_entity_poly.type
_entity_poly.pdbx_seq_one_letter_code
_entity_poly.pdbx_strand_id
1 'polypeptide(L)'
;MALISAKTILTSICLFHITLAFFFLTNPGTVADQGMVFILGESMGLPNSRSFETQSPALGFLAVILALIGITDLVTLSLPDEICLVHYWGMQTPLRLTLTLLLTSYSFFFSASSPLFYTEDPANINTSSARLTHPSAHHAALNPNYVPSGWGGDALKNRVFFSFMFVETMSWFWVWVTLQEERRDLLAKKARRRSASASYGQGY
;
A
#
# COMPACT_ATOMS: atom_id res chain seq x y z
N MET A 1 13.12 21.68 -0.52
CA MET A 1 12.11 22.13 0.45
C MET A 1 10.79 21.49 0.04
N ALA A 2 10.47 20.33 0.63
CA ALA A 2 9.18 19.68 0.40
C ALA A 2 8.07 20.54 1.01
N LEU A 3 6.94 20.71 0.30
CA LEU A 3 5.79 21.48 0.79
C LEU A 3 5.07 20.79 1.96
N ILE A 4 5.28 19.49 2.15
CA ILE A 4 4.66 18.67 3.20
C ILE A 4 5.75 17.82 3.85
N SER A 5 5.79 17.81 5.19
CA SER A 5 6.80 17.04 5.94
C SER A 5 6.47 15.54 5.97
N ALA A 6 7.50 14.69 6.04
CA ALA A 6 7.33 13.24 6.18
C ALA A 6 6.47 12.88 7.41
N LYS A 7 6.58 13.62 8.53
CA LYS A 7 5.73 13.42 9.71
C LYS A 7 4.25 13.66 9.41
N THR A 8 3.92 14.67 8.61
CA THR A 8 2.53 14.96 8.22
C THR A 8 1.96 13.85 7.34
N ILE A 9 2.75 13.36 6.37
CA ILE A 9 2.33 12.24 5.51
C ILE A 9 2.12 10.98 6.35
N LEU A 10 3.08 10.63 7.22
CA LEU A 10 2.95 9.49 8.13
C LEU A 10 1.73 9.60 9.03
N THR A 11 1.46 10.80 9.58
CA THR A 11 0.26 11.04 10.41
C THR A 11 -1.02 10.78 9.61
N SER A 12 -1.08 11.24 8.36
CA SER A 12 -2.24 11.01 7.50
C SER A 12 -2.46 9.52 7.21
N ILE A 13 -1.39 8.74 7.00
CA ILE A 13 -1.47 7.29 6.82
C ILE A 13 -1.95 6.60 8.11
N CYS A 14 -1.47 7.03 9.28
CA CYS A 14 -1.92 6.48 10.57
C CYS A 14 -3.42 6.71 10.77
N LEU A 15 -3.88 7.94 10.53
CA LEU A 15 -5.30 8.29 10.61
C LEU A 15 -6.12 7.51 9.58
N PHE A 16 -5.61 7.33 8.36
CA PHE A 16 -6.24 6.51 7.34
C PHE A 16 -6.47 5.07 7.81
N HIS A 17 -5.45 4.42 8.40
CA HIS A 17 -5.58 3.07 8.96
C HIS A 17 -6.63 2.99 10.08
N ILE A 18 -6.64 3.98 10.99
CA ILE A 18 -7.63 4.06 12.07
C ILE A 18 -9.05 4.26 11.51
N THR A 19 -9.21 5.10 10.49
CA THR A 19 -10.52 5.29 9.84
C THR A 19 -10.99 4.04 9.11
N LEU A 20 -10.09 3.32 8.43
CA LEU A 20 -10.43 2.04 7.80
C LEU A 20 -10.84 1.00 8.83
N ALA A 21 -10.14 0.93 9.96
CA ALA A 21 -10.53 0.05 11.07
C ALA A 21 -11.96 0.35 11.56
N PHE A 22 -12.31 1.63 11.71
CA PHE A 22 -13.66 2.03 12.08
C PHE A 22 -14.70 1.58 11.05
N PHE A 23 -14.46 1.78 9.75
CA PHE A 23 -15.41 1.38 8.70
C PHE A 23 -15.53 -0.14 8.58
N PHE A 24 -14.44 -0.89 8.67
CA PHE A 24 -14.50 -2.36 8.65
C PHE A 24 -15.28 -2.94 9.83
N LEU A 25 -15.26 -2.27 11.00
CA LEU A 25 -16.08 -2.67 12.15
C LEU A 25 -17.55 -2.28 12.02
N THR A 26 -17.85 -1.10 11.48
CA THR A 26 -19.21 -0.54 11.53
C THR A 26 -20.01 -0.85 10.26
N ASN A 27 -19.42 -0.63 9.09
CA ASN A 27 -20.05 -0.89 7.81
C ASN A 27 -18.98 -1.07 6.72
N PRO A 28 -18.51 -2.31 6.47
CA PRO A 28 -17.45 -2.56 5.48
C PRO A 28 -17.88 -2.24 4.04
N GLY A 29 -19.19 -2.22 3.76
CA GLY A 29 -19.72 -1.90 2.43
C GLY A 29 -19.35 -0.49 1.98
N THR A 30 -19.23 0.47 2.90
CA THR A 30 -18.83 1.85 2.56
C THR A 30 -17.41 1.93 1.99
N VAL A 31 -16.54 0.95 2.31
CA VAL A 31 -15.19 0.85 1.74
C VAL A 31 -15.23 0.17 0.38
N ALA A 32 -16.05 -0.89 0.23
CA ALA A 32 -16.20 -1.60 -1.03
C ALA A 32 -16.82 -0.73 -2.13
N ASP A 33 -17.76 0.15 -1.77
CA ASP A 33 -18.48 1.04 -2.68
C ASP A 33 -17.71 2.32 -3.05
N GLN A 34 -16.47 2.48 -2.57
CA GLN A 34 -15.65 3.64 -2.93
C GLN A 34 -15.34 3.64 -4.43
N GLY A 35 -15.56 4.78 -5.10
CA GLY A 35 -15.30 4.91 -6.54
C GLY A 35 -13.87 4.55 -6.95
N MET A 36 -12.88 4.84 -6.10
CA MET A 36 -11.49 4.42 -6.32
C MET A 36 -11.32 2.89 -6.32
N VAL A 37 -11.99 2.18 -5.40
CA VAL A 37 -11.96 0.71 -5.32
C VAL A 37 -12.62 0.11 -6.56
N PHE A 38 -13.71 0.71 -7.02
CA PHE A 38 -14.38 0.30 -8.25
C PHE A 38 -13.48 0.51 -9.48
N ILE A 39 -12.94 1.72 -9.68
CA ILE A 39 -12.14 2.06 -10.87
C ILE A 39 -10.87 1.21 -10.95
N LEU A 40 -10.11 1.11 -9.85
CA LEU A 40 -8.89 0.30 -9.81
C LEU A 40 -9.23 -1.19 -9.94
N GLY A 41 -10.28 -1.65 -9.26
CA GLY A 41 -10.74 -3.03 -9.33
C GLY A 41 -11.18 -3.47 -10.72
N GLU A 42 -11.97 -2.64 -11.42
CA GLU A 42 -12.39 -2.88 -12.81
C GLU A 42 -11.22 -2.81 -13.78
N SER A 43 -10.29 -1.86 -13.61
CA SER A 43 -9.09 -1.77 -14.47
C SER A 43 -8.21 -3.02 -14.40
N MET A 44 -8.23 -3.69 -13.25
CA MET A 44 -7.53 -4.95 -13.00
C MET A 44 -8.37 -6.19 -13.31
N GLY A 45 -9.63 -6.01 -13.72
CA GLY A 45 -10.58 -7.09 -13.94
C GLY A 45 -10.86 -7.93 -12.69
N LEU A 46 -10.59 -7.43 -11.48
CA LEU A 46 -10.81 -8.20 -10.25
C LEU A 46 -12.32 -8.33 -10.00
N PRO A 47 -12.81 -9.43 -9.41
CA PRO A 47 -14.23 -9.57 -9.08
C PRO A 47 -14.61 -8.79 -7.82
N ASN A 48 -15.87 -8.34 -7.75
CA ASN A 48 -16.41 -7.81 -6.51
C ASN A 48 -16.62 -8.95 -5.50
N SER A 49 -16.13 -8.78 -4.27
CA SER A 49 -16.24 -9.79 -3.22
C SER A 49 -17.34 -9.42 -2.24
N ARG A 50 -18.37 -10.27 -2.16
CA ARG A 50 -19.48 -10.12 -1.20
C ARG A 50 -19.04 -10.18 0.26
N SER A 51 -17.83 -10.68 0.52
CA SER A 51 -17.25 -10.74 1.87
C SER A 51 -17.04 -9.38 2.52
N PHE A 52 -17.08 -8.29 1.74
CA PHE A 52 -16.97 -6.91 2.24
C PHE A 52 -18.32 -6.17 2.32
N GLU A 53 -19.45 -6.83 2.03
CA GLU A 53 -20.79 -6.21 2.12
C GLU A 53 -21.35 -6.26 3.55
N THR A 54 -20.96 -7.26 4.34
CA THR A 54 -21.47 -7.48 5.70
C THR A 54 -20.34 -7.66 6.70
N GLN A 55 -20.60 -7.35 7.97
CA GLN A 55 -19.65 -7.54 9.05
C GLN A 55 -19.33 -9.03 9.20
N SER A 56 -18.04 -9.35 9.37
CA SER A 56 -17.59 -10.73 9.60
C SER A 56 -16.52 -10.78 10.68
N PRO A 57 -16.31 -11.93 11.35
CA PRO A 57 -15.26 -12.08 12.35
C PRO A 57 -13.87 -11.76 11.80
N ALA A 58 -13.59 -12.11 10.54
CA ALA A 58 -12.32 -11.82 9.88
C ALA A 58 -12.10 -10.31 9.66
N LEU A 59 -13.16 -9.57 9.27
CA LEU A 59 -13.10 -8.11 9.12
C LEU A 59 -12.96 -7.40 10.47
N GLY A 60 -13.64 -7.89 11.52
CA GLY A 60 -13.47 -7.36 12.86
C GLY A 60 -12.05 -7.56 13.39
N PHE A 61 -11.46 -8.73 13.15
CA PHE A 61 -10.06 -8.98 13.49
C PHE A 61 -9.08 -8.09 12.69
N LEU A 62 -9.29 -7.96 11.38
CA LEU A 62 -8.51 -7.06 10.52
C LEU A 62 -8.60 -5.60 11.00
N ALA A 63 -9.79 -5.15 11.38
CA ALA A 63 -9.99 -3.80 11.89
C ALA A 63 -9.20 -3.55 13.17
N VAL A 64 -9.18 -4.50 14.12
CA VAL A 64 -8.36 -4.39 15.33
C VAL A 64 -6.88 -4.31 14.97
N ILE A 65 -6.40 -5.13 14.03
CA ILE A 65 -5.01 -5.07 13.56
C ILE A 65 -4.69 -3.70 12.94
N LEU A 66 -5.55 -3.19 12.06
CA LEU A 66 -5.34 -1.89 11.42
C LEU A 66 -5.35 -0.74 12.45
N ALA A 67 -6.24 -0.80 13.44
CA ALA A 67 -6.26 0.17 14.53
C ALA A 67 -4.98 0.10 15.37
N LEU A 68 -4.51 -1.12 15.70
CA LEU A 68 -3.25 -1.30 16.43
C LEU A 68 -2.07 -0.74 15.63
N ILE A 69 -1.96 -1.05 14.33
CA ILE A 69 -0.92 -0.52 13.47
C ILE A 69 -0.98 1.02 13.44
N GLY A 70 -2.15 1.60 13.16
CA GLY A 70 -2.31 3.05 13.09
C GLY A 70 -2.01 3.77 14.42
N ILE A 71 -2.43 3.20 15.55
CA ILE A 71 -2.14 3.77 16.88
C ILE A 71 -0.65 3.63 17.22
N THR A 72 -0.04 2.47 16.98
CA THR A 72 1.39 2.25 17.27
C THR A 72 2.30 3.15 16.43
N ASP A 73 1.94 3.37 15.17
CA ASP A 73 2.66 4.30 14.30
C ASP A 73 2.48 5.76 14.76
N LEU A 74 1.27 6.15 15.17
CA LEU A 74 0.99 7.48 15.69
C LEU A 74 1.79 7.76 16.98
N VAL A 75 1.86 6.77 17.88
CA VAL A 75 2.70 6.85 19.09
C VAL A 75 4.17 6.97 18.70
N THR A 76 4.63 6.25 17.67
CA THR A 76 6.03 6.34 17.22
C THR A 76 6.39 7.73 16.68
N LEU A 77 5.43 8.45 16.09
CA LEU A 77 5.64 9.83 15.65
C LEU A 77 5.85 10.84 16.80
N SER A 78 5.48 10.47 18.03
CA SER A 78 5.75 11.28 19.23
C SER A 78 7.24 11.29 19.63
N LEU A 79 8.06 10.41 19.06
CA LEU A 79 9.50 10.39 19.31
C LEU A 79 10.20 11.64 18.73
N PRO A 80 11.33 12.06 19.31
CA PRO A 80 12.16 13.13 18.78
C PRO A 80 12.54 12.86 17.32
N ASP A 81 12.53 13.91 16.49
CA ASP A 81 12.70 13.82 15.03
C ASP A 81 13.94 13.02 14.62
N GLU A 82 15.03 13.17 15.37
CA GLU A 82 16.28 12.46 15.09
C GLU A 82 16.14 10.94 15.21
N ILE A 83 15.48 10.46 16.27
CA ILE A 83 15.30 9.02 16.52
C ILE A 83 14.20 8.48 15.61
N CYS A 84 13.11 9.23 15.50
CA CYS A 84 11.95 8.90 14.69
C CYS A 84 12.31 8.76 13.20
N LEU A 85 12.81 9.84 12.58
CA LEU A 85 12.97 9.91 11.12
C LEU A 85 14.24 9.20 10.63
N VAL A 86 15.34 9.29 11.38
CA VAL A 86 16.63 8.75 10.92
C VAL A 86 16.74 7.26 11.18
N HIS A 87 16.40 6.82 12.40
CA HIS A 87 16.67 5.45 12.86
C HIS A 87 15.48 4.52 12.63
N TYR A 88 14.29 4.89 13.14
CA TYR A 88 13.11 4.02 13.07
C TYR A 88 12.51 4.00 11.65
N TRP A 89 12.00 5.15 11.19
CA TRP A 89 11.34 5.23 9.89
C TRP A 89 12.30 5.04 8.72
N GLY A 90 13.60 5.29 8.92
CA GLY A 90 14.63 5.05 7.92
C GLY A 90 14.75 3.58 7.49
N MET A 91 14.45 2.63 8.38
CA MET A 91 14.45 1.19 8.08
C MET A 91 13.04 0.64 7.86
N GLN A 92 12.05 1.17 8.59
CA GLN A 92 10.67 0.69 8.55
C GLN A 92 9.95 1.01 7.24
N THR A 93 10.13 2.23 6.71
CA THR A 93 9.48 2.68 5.49
C THR A 93 9.81 1.80 4.27
N PRO A 94 11.09 1.51 3.95
CA PRO A 94 11.40 0.66 2.80
C PRO A 94 10.92 -0.79 2.99
N LEU A 95 10.89 -1.30 4.23
CA LEU A 95 10.35 -2.63 4.51
C LEU A 95 8.85 -2.69 4.21
N ARG A 96 8.07 -1.72 4.71
CA ARG A 96 6.63 -1.65 4.46
C ARG A 96 6.32 -1.47 2.98
N LEU A 97 7.05 -0.57 2.30
CA LEU A 97 6.96 -0.40 0.85
C LEU A 97 7.20 -1.72 0.12
N THR A 98 8.26 -2.46 0.49
CA THR A 98 8.59 -3.73 -0.17
C THR A 98 7.49 -4.76 0.05
N LEU A 99 6.97 -4.87 1.28
CA LEU A 99 5.87 -5.80 1.57
C LEU A 99 4.61 -5.44 0.79
N THR A 100 4.14 -4.19 0.85
CA THR A 100 2.93 -3.76 0.14
C THR A 100 3.09 -3.86 -1.37
N LEU A 101 4.29 -3.61 -1.90
CA LEU A 101 4.61 -3.79 -3.31
C LEU A 101 4.54 -5.27 -3.71
N LEU A 102 5.08 -6.17 -2.91
CA LEU A 102 5.00 -7.62 -3.16
C LEU A 102 3.55 -8.11 -3.13
N LEU A 103 2.75 -7.64 -2.16
CA LEU A 103 1.33 -7.97 -2.04
C LEU A 103 0.51 -7.44 -3.22
N THR A 104 0.74 -6.19 -3.64
CA THR A 104 0.12 -5.60 -4.83
C THR A 104 0.51 -6.37 -6.08
N SER A 105 1.79 -6.69 -6.24
CA SER A 105 2.31 -7.47 -7.37
C SER A 105 1.72 -8.88 -7.38
N TYR A 106 1.56 -9.51 -6.22
CA TYR A 106 0.93 -10.82 -6.11
C TYR A 106 -0.51 -10.80 -6.62
N SER A 107 -1.32 -9.83 -6.17
CA SER A 107 -2.70 -9.67 -6.66
C SER A 107 -2.75 -9.29 -8.15
N PHE A 108 -1.74 -8.58 -8.67
CA PHE A 108 -1.63 -8.24 -10.09
C PHE A 108 -1.33 -9.46 -10.97
N PHE A 109 -0.30 -10.24 -10.65
CA PHE A 109 0.18 -11.34 -11.50
C PHE A 109 -0.55 -12.66 -11.30
N PHE A 110 -1.10 -12.93 -10.12
CA PHE A 110 -1.71 -14.23 -9.80
C PHE A 110 -3.23 -14.21 -9.77
N SER A 111 -3.86 -13.11 -10.20
CA SER A 111 -5.31 -13.03 -10.34
C SER A 111 -5.82 -13.77 -11.59
N ALA A 112 -7.10 -14.15 -11.58
CA ALA A 112 -7.80 -14.76 -12.71
C ALA A 112 -7.74 -13.91 -13.98
N SER A 113 -7.64 -12.59 -13.80
CA SER A 113 -7.55 -11.55 -14.83
C SER A 113 -6.10 -11.27 -15.28
N SER A 114 -5.13 -12.05 -14.80
CA SER A 114 -3.72 -11.84 -15.13
C SER A 114 -3.42 -12.24 -16.57
N PRO A 115 -2.67 -11.42 -17.33
CA PRO A 115 -2.21 -11.76 -18.68
C PRO A 115 -1.46 -13.10 -18.77
N LEU A 116 -0.94 -13.62 -17.65
CA LEU A 116 -0.25 -14.91 -17.59
C LEU A 116 -1.17 -16.11 -17.83
N PHE A 117 -2.45 -16.02 -17.46
CA PHE A 117 -3.42 -17.12 -17.59
C PHE A 117 -4.32 -17.00 -18.82
N TYR A 118 -4.22 -15.88 -19.56
CA TYR A 118 -4.90 -15.73 -20.84
C TYR A 118 -3.97 -16.16 -21.96
N THR A 119 -4.16 -17.39 -22.40
CA THR A 119 -3.63 -17.84 -23.69
C THR A 119 -4.61 -17.40 -24.77
N GLU A 120 -4.10 -16.78 -25.83
CA GLU A 120 -4.87 -16.29 -26.98
C GLU A 120 -5.89 -17.35 -27.46
N ASP A 121 -7.12 -16.90 -27.70
CA ASP A 121 -8.13 -17.70 -28.39
C ASP A 121 -7.56 -18.13 -29.75
N PRO A 122 -7.43 -19.42 -30.07
CA PRO A 122 -6.81 -19.88 -31.33
C PRO A 122 -7.57 -19.43 -32.59
N ALA A 123 -8.75 -18.84 -32.44
CA ALA A 123 -9.59 -18.33 -33.51
C ALA A 123 -9.29 -16.88 -33.95
N ASN A 124 -8.43 -16.12 -33.25
CA ASN A 124 -8.22 -14.69 -33.57
C ASN A 124 -6.73 -14.31 -33.70
N ILE A 125 -6.13 -14.74 -34.82
CA ILE A 125 -4.68 -14.69 -35.12
C ILE A 125 -4.14 -13.25 -35.37
N ASN A 126 -5.00 -12.23 -35.40
CA ASN A 126 -4.62 -10.89 -35.89
C ASN A 126 -4.37 -9.81 -34.81
N THR A 127 -4.39 -10.13 -33.52
CA THR A 127 -4.20 -9.12 -32.45
C THR A 127 -2.95 -9.36 -31.61
N SER A 128 -1.77 -9.11 -32.21
CA SER A 128 -0.47 -9.10 -31.52
C SER A 128 -0.32 -7.99 -30.46
N SER A 129 -1.33 -7.13 -30.29
CA SER A 129 -1.32 -5.98 -29.37
C SER A 129 -1.92 -6.25 -27.98
N ALA A 130 -2.46 -7.45 -27.72
CA ALA A 130 -3.25 -7.74 -26.51
C ALA A 130 -2.50 -8.46 -25.37
N ARG A 131 -1.16 -8.62 -25.45
CA ARG A 131 -0.40 -9.44 -24.49
C ARG A 131 -0.33 -8.91 -23.05
N LEU A 132 -0.74 -7.66 -22.80
CA LEU A 132 -0.70 -7.03 -21.47
C LEU A 132 -2.04 -6.42 -21.04
N THR A 133 -3.12 -6.63 -21.81
CA THR A 133 -4.45 -6.13 -21.46
C THR A 133 -5.11 -7.02 -20.42
N HIS A 134 -5.54 -6.43 -19.30
CA HIS A 134 -6.40 -7.11 -18.34
C HIS A 134 -7.82 -7.22 -18.93
N PRO A 135 -8.37 -8.43 -19.06
CA PRO A 135 -9.76 -8.60 -19.47
C PRO A 135 -10.69 -8.17 -18.33
N SER A 136 -11.90 -7.77 -18.72
CA SER A 136 -12.93 -7.35 -17.76
C SER A 136 -13.25 -8.46 -16.75
N ALA A 137 -13.74 -8.07 -15.57
CA ALA A 137 -14.03 -9.01 -14.49
C ALA A 137 -15.02 -10.12 -14.87
N HIS A 138 -15.97 -9.82 -15.76
CA HIS A 138 -16.91 -10.82 -16.29
C HIS A 138 -16.23 -11.90 -17.12
N HIS A 139 -15.23 -11.53 -17.92
CA HIS A 139 -14.43 -12.48 -18.69
C HIS A 139 -13.42 -13.23 -17.80
N ALA A 140 -12.99 -12.63 -16.69
CA ALA A 140 -12.09 -13.26 -15.72
C ALA A 140 -12.73 -14.30 -14.82
N ALA A 141 -14.00 -14.13 -14.47
CA ALA A 141 -14.74 -15.12 -13.71
C ALA A 141 -14.91 -16.46 -14.47
N LEU A 142 -14.84 -16.44 -15.80
CA LEU A 142 -15.08 -17.60 -16.67
C LEU A 142 -13.78 -18.24 -17.19
N ASN A 143 -12.61 -17.80 -16.72
CA ASN A 143 -11.34 -18.28 -17.25
C ASN A 143 -11.10 -19.77 -16.87
N PRO A 144 -11.15 -20.72 -17.83
CA PRO A 144 -11.00 -22.15 -17.55
C PRO A 144 -9.55 -22.53 -17.17
N ASN A 145 -8.57 -21.69 -17.49
CA ASN A 145 -7.16 -21.92 -17.21
C ASN A 145 -6.76 -21.41 -15.81
N TYR A 146 -7.64 -20.66 -15.15
CA TYR A 146 -7.37 -20.18 -13.80
C TYR A 146 -7.70 -21.27 -12.78
N VAL A 147 -6.68 -21.70 -12.03
CA VAL A 147 -6.85 -22.62 -10.91
C VAL A 147 -6.76 -21.82 -9.61
N PRO A 148 -7.84 -21.78 -8.81
CA PRO A 148 -7.81 -21.11 -7.50
C PRO A 148 -6.79 -21.80 -6.61
N SER A 149 -6.06 -21.01 -5.83
CA SER A 149 -5.03 -21.56 -4.94
C SER A 149 -5.69 -22.40 -3.84
N GLY A 150 -5.16 -23.59 -3.56
CA GLY A 150 -5.64 -24.46 -2.48
C GLY A 150 -5.41 -23.92 -1.05
N TRP A 151 -4.83 -22.74 -0.94
CA TRP A 151 -4.63 -21.99 0.30
C TRP A 151 -5.32 -20.63 0.19
N GLY A 152 -5.48 -19.91 1.32
CA GLY A 152 -6.24 -18.65 1.40
C GLY A 152 -5.74 -17.46 0.55
N GLY A 153 -4.74 -17.65 -0.31
CA GLY A 153 -4.24 -16.64 -1.24
C GLY A 153 -5.29 -16.18 -2.27
N ASP A 154 -6.31 -16.99 -2.55
CA ASP A 154 -7.42 -16.60 -3.44
C ASP A 154 -8.25 -15.45 -2.85
N ALA A 155 -8.36 -15.39 -1.52
CA ALA A 155 -9.04 -14.31 -0.82
C ALA A 155 -8.32 -12.95 -0.98
N LEU A 156 -7.05 -12.93 -1.38
CA LEU A 156 -6.27 -11.71 -1.60
C LEU A 156 -6.49 -11.12 -3.02
N LYS A 157 -7.24 -11.81 -3.88
CA LYS A 157 -7.46 -11.44 -5.28
C LYS A 157 -8.80 -10.72 -5.46
N ASN A 158 -9.08 -9.75 -4.60
CA ASN A 158 -10.32 -8.97 -4.62
C ASN A 158 -10.03 -7.47 -4.81
N ARG A 159 -11.02 -6.74 -5.34
CA ARG A 159 -10.91 -5.30 -5.65
C ARG A 159 -10.53 -4.46 -4.45
N VAL A 160 -11.13 -4.72 -3.29
CA VAL A 160 -10.91 -3.95 -2.05
C VAL A 160 -9.46 -4.08 -1.60
N PHE A 161 -8.98 -5.32 -1.50
CA PHE A 161 -7.63 -5.64 -1.06
C PHE A 161 -6.57 -5.11 -2.02
N PHE A 162 -6.76 -5.30 -3.34
CA PHE A 162 -5.84 -4.76 -4.33
C PHE A 162 -5.76 -3.24 -4.25
N SER A 163 -6.90 -2.56 -4.21
CA SER A 163 -6.95 -1.10 -4.16
C SER A 163 -6.31 -0.56 -2.88
N PHE A 164 -6.56 -1.22 -1.75
CA PHE A 164 -5.91 -0.91 -0.47
C PHE A 164 -4.39 -1.06 -0.56
N MET A 165 -3.89 -2.20 -1.02
CA MET A 165 -2.44 -2.45 -1.13
C MET A 165 -1.76 -1.55 -2.15
N PHE A 166 -2.44 -1.20 -3.24
CA PHE A 166 -1.95 -0.27 -4.24
C PHE A 166 -1.80 1.15 -3.66
N VAL A 167 -2.83 1.66 -2.97
CA VAL A 167 -2.79 2.96 -2.29
C VAL A 167 -1.73 2.97 -1.20
N GLU A 168 -1.59 1.89 -0.43
CA GLU A 168 -0.53 1.73 0.56
C GLU A 168 0.85 1.80 -0.11
N THR A 169 1.06 1.11 -1.23
CA THR A 169 2.33 1.12 -1.96
C THR A 169 2.69 2.53 -2.45
N MET A 170 1.72 3.26 -3.03
CA MET A 170 1.93 4.65 -3.45
C MET A 170 2.24 5.57 -2.26
N SER A 171 1.53 5.37 -1.15
CA SER A 171 1.71 6.16 0.07
C SER A 171 3.08 5.92 0.70
N TRP A 172 3.50 4.66 0.86
CA TRP A 172 4.83 4.31 1.38
C TRP A 172 5.96 4.73 0.46
N PHE A 173 5.75 4.67 -0.87
CA PHE A 173 6.72 5.18 -1.83
C PHE A 173 6.91 6.68 -1.66
N TRP A 174 5.82 7.43 -1.54
CA TRP A 174 5.88 8.87 -1.30
C TRP A 174 6.59 9.19 0.03
N VAL A 175 6.20 8.54 1.13
CA VAL A 175 6.88 8.68 2.42
C VAL A 175 8.37 8.40 2.28
N TRP A 176 8.75 7.33 1.60
CA TRP A 176 10.15 6.96 1.43
C TRP A 176 10.96 8.04 0.71
N VAL A 177 10.43 8.57 -0.40
CA VAL A 177 11.10 9.66 -1.14
C VAL A 177 11.25 10.90 -0.25
N THR A 178 10.17 11.36 0.38
CA THR A 178 10.21 12.55 1.24
C THR A 178 11.11 12.37 2.46
N LEU A 179 11.11 11.17 3.07
CA LEU A 179 11.97 10.85 4.21
C LEU A 179 13.46 10.87 3.83
N GLN A 180 13.81 10.37 2.63
CA GLN A 180 15.20 10.42 2.16
C GLN A 180 15.68 11.86 1.99
N GLU A 181 14.85 12.75 1.46
CA GLU A 181 15.16 14.17 1.33
C GLU A 181 15.36 14.82 2.70
N GLU A 182 14.40 14.67 3.62
CA GLU A 182 14.49 15.25 4.97
C GLU A 182 15.69 14.72 5.76
N ARG A 183 15.99 13.42 5.66
CA ARG A 183 17.12 12.80 6.34
C ARG A 183 18.45 13.37 5.85
N ARG A 184 18.61 13.60 4.54
CA ARG A 184 19.81 14.21 3.96
C ARG A 184 19.97 15.65 4.48
N ASP A 185 18.89 16.41 4.54
CA ASP A 185 18.89 17.78 5.06
C ASP A 185 19.25 17.84 6.56
N LEU A 186 18.72 16.93 7.37
CA LEU A 186 19.02 16.83 8.80
C LEU A 186 20.49 16.49 9.04
N LEU A 187 21.04 15.52 8.30
CA LEU A 187 22.44 15.14 8.41
C LEU A 187 23.38 16.27 7.96
N ALA A 188 23.04 16.98 6.88
CA ALA A 188 23.80 18.13 6.41
C ALA A 188 23.78 19.30 7.40
N LYS A 189 22.66 19.54 8.08
CA LYS A 189 22.56 20.54 9.17
C LYS A 189 23.42 20.14 10.38
N LYS A 190 23.42 18.87 10.78
CA LYS A 190 24.27 18.38 11.88
C LYS A 190 25.77 18.50 11.57
N ALA A 191 26.18 18.16 10.34
CA ALA A 191 27.57 18.30 9.90
C ALA A 191 28.05 19.75 10.00
N ARG A 192 27.24 20.70 9.52
CA ARG A 192 27.54 22.15 9.61
C ARG A 192 27.65 22.67 11.04
N ARG A 193 26.80 22.19 11.96
CA ARG A 193 26.88 22.58 13.38
C ARG A 193 28.15 22.03 14.04
N ARG A 194 28.55 20.80 13.71
CA ARG A 194 29.80 20.20 14.24
C ARG A 194 31.03 20.95 13.74
N SER A 195 31.11 21.29 12.46
CA SER A 195 32.24 22.06 11.92
C SER A 195 32.33 23.45 12.54
N ALA A 196 31.20 24.15 12.74
CA ALA A 196 31.17 25.46 13.38
C ALA A 196 31.62 25.42 14.86
N SER A 197 31.23 24.37 15.59
CA SER A 197 31.61 24.19 16.99
C SER A 197 33.10 23.84 17.14
N ALA A 198 33.66 23.09 16.20
CA ALA A 198 35.09 22.75 16.19
C ALA A 198 35.97 23.99 15.92
N SER A 199 35.54 24.90 15.04
CA SER A 199 36.28 26.14 14.77
C SER A 199 36.29 27.12 15.95
N TYR A 200 35.24 27.13 16.79
CA TYR A 200 35.20 27.96 18.01
C TYR A 200 36.11 27.45 19.14
N GLY A 201 36.42 26.15 19.17
CA GLY A 201 37.28 25.54 20.19
C GLY A 201 38.79 25.68 19.95
N GLN A 202 39.21 26.17 18.78
CA GLN A 202 40.62 26.27 18.37
C GLN A 202 41.23 27.68 18.57
N GLY A 203 40.46 28.61 19.13
CA GLY A 203 40.84 30.02 19.32
C GLY A 203 41.26 30.41 20.74
N TYR A 204 41.56 29.45 21.62
CA TYR A 204 42.09 29.68 22.98
C TYR A 204 43.47 29.04 23.15
#